data_AF-A0A960FIK5-F1
#
_entry.id   AF-A0A960FIK5-F1
#
_cell.length_a   1.000
_cell.length_b   1.000
_cell.length_c   1.000
_cell.angle_alpha   90.00
_cell.angle_beta   90.00
_cell.angle_gamma   90.00
#
_symmetry.space_group_name_H-M   'P 1'
#
loop_
_entity.id
_entity.type
_entity.pdbx_description
1 polymer ?
#
loop_
_entity_poly.entity_id
_entity_poly.type
_entity_poly.pdbx_seq_one_letter_code
_entity_poly.pdbx_strand_id
1 'polypeptide(L)'
;GGLTELIMASFETLVNAGYQPESAYFETLHEVKLIVDLMYEEGIAGMRYSISDTAEYGDLTRGPRVVNARTKAEMKKILKEIQSGKFAKEWVAESEAGRPNFKELQATGRAHQIEEVGAQLRSMMPFLGAGKQKVSDVSGG
;
A
#
# COMPACT_ATOMS: atom_id res chain seq x y z
N GLY A 1 3.45 1.47 5.04
CA GLY A 1 2.65 1.51 6.28
C GLY A 1 1.21 1.28 5.93
N GLY A 2 0.30 2.20 6.27
CA GLY A 2 -1.15 1.96 6.14
C GLY A 2 -1.65 1.54 4.74
N LEU A 3 -1.18 2.20 3.67
CA LEU A 3 -1.61 1.86 2.31
C LEU A 3 -1.15 0.46 1.88
N THR A 4 0.13 0.15 2.10
CA THR A 4 0.71 -1.15 1.69
C THR A 4 0.03 -2.32 2.42
N GLU A 5 -0.23 -2.18 3.72
CA GLU A 5 -0.97 -3.19 4.50
C GLU A 5 -2.42 -3.36 4.01
N LEU A 6 -3.10 -2.26 3.67
CA LEU A 6 -4.47 -2.33 3.14
C LEU A 6 -4.52 -3.06 1.79
N ILE A 7 -3.54 -2.81 0.92
CA ILE A 7 -3.41 -3.46 -0.37
C ILE A 7 -3.15 -4.96 -0.20
N MET A 8 -2.18 -5.35 0.64
CA MET A 8 -1.87 -6.76 0.88
C MET A 8 -3.04 -7.50 1.51
N ALA A 9 -3.68 -6.93 2.54
CA ALA A 9 -4.86 -7.54 3.16
C ALA A 9 -6.03 -7.71 2.19
N SER A 10 -6.26 -6.72 1.31
CA SER A 10 -7.28 -6.81 0.27
C SER A 10 -6.95 -7.89 -0.77
N PHE A 11 -5.69 -7.95 -1.21
CA PHE A 11 -5.20 -8.97 -2.14
C PHE A 11 -5.37 -10.38 -1.57
N GLU A 12 -4.87 -10.61 -0.35
CA GLU A 12 -5.00 -11.89 0.37
C GLU A 12 -6.47 -12.28 0.54
N THR A 13 -7.34 -11.32 0.87
CA THR A 13 -8.79 -11.58 1.04
C THR A 13 -9.40 -12.13 -0.25
N LEU A 14 -9.06 -11.56 -1.41
CA LEU A 14 -9.56 -12.04 -2.70
C LEU A 14 -8.94 -13.39 -3.08
N VAL A 15 -7.62 -13.55 -2.97
CA VAL A 15 -6.96 -14.81 -3.33
C VAL A 15 -7.46 -15.97 -2.45
N ASN A 16 -7.59 -15.75 -1.15
CA ASN A 16 -8.11 -16.76 -0.22
C ASN A 16 -9.58 -17.12 -0.48
N ALA A 17 -10.34 -16.23 -1.11
CA ALA A 17 -11.71 -16.49 -1.56
C ALA A 17 -11.78 -17.19 -2.93
N GLY A 18 -10.64 -17.49 -3.57
CA GLY A 18 -10.54 -18.23 -4.82
C GLY A 18 -10.50 -17.37 -6.08
N TYR A 19 -10.35 -16.04 -5.95
CA TYR A 19 -10.13 -15.17 -7.10
C TYR A 19 -8.72 -15.37 -7.68
N GLN A 20 -8.58 -15.16 -8.99
CA GLN A 20 -7.27 -15.26 -9.65
C GLN A 20 -6.32 -14.17 -9.13
N PRO A 21 -5.07 -14.51 -8.77
CA PRO A 21 -4.12 -13.54 -8.23
C PRO A 21 -3.89 -12.33 -9.13
N GLU A 22 -3.92 -12.50 -10.45
CA GLU A 22 -3.75 -11.42 -11.42
C GLU A 22 -4.91 -10.41 -11.33
N SER A 23 -6.14 -10.92 -11.25
CA SER A 23 -7.33 -10.07 -11.07
C SER A 23 -7.28 -9.36 -9.72
N ALA A 24 -6.93 -10.07 -8.65
CA ALA A 24 -6.77 -9.45 -7.33
C ALA A 24 -5.72 -8.34 -7.36
N TYR A 25 -4.58 -8.55 -8.02
CA TYR A 25 -3.53 -7.52 -8.18
C TYR A 25 -4.05 -6.26 -8.89
N PHE A 26 -4.82 -6.42 -9.97
CA PHE A 26 -5.36 -5.27 -10.70
C PHE A 26 -6.29 -4.43 -9.81
N GLU A 27 -7.26 -5.10 -9.18
CA GLU A 27 -8.28 -4.47 -8.34
C GLU A 27 -7.70 -3.83 -7.07
N THR A 28 -6.69 -4.45 -6.45
CA THR A 28 -6.22 -4.01 -5.13
C THR A 28 -4.93 -3.20 -5.14
N LEU A 29 -4.12 -3.26 -6.20
CA LEU A 29 -2.85 -2.53 -6.29
C LEU A 29 -2.78 -1.65 -7.55
N HIS A 30 -3.02 -2.22 -8.74
CA HIS A 30 -2.82 -1.47 -9.98
C HIS A 30 -3.72 -0.23 -10.06
N GLU A 31 -5.01 -0.39 -9.73
CA GLU A 31 -6.00 0.69 -9.80
C GLU A 31 -5.80 1.78 -8.75
N VAL A 32 -5.06 1.50 -7.67
CA VAL A 32 -4.75 2.50 -6.64
C VAL A 32 -4.09 3.73 -7.26
N LYS A 33 -3.27 3.56 -8.31
CA LYS A 33 -2.66 4.70 -9.00
C LYS A 33 -3.69 5.65 -9.58
N LEU A 34 -4.72 5.14 -10.28
CA LEU A 34 -5.76 5.98 -10.86
C LEU A 34 -6.52 6.76 -9.78
N ILE A 35 -6.94 6.08 -8.71
CA ILE A 35 -7.68 6.71 -7.61
C ILE A 35 -6.83 7.79 -6.93
N VAL A 36 -5.53 7.52 -6.71
CA VAL A 36 -4.60 8.50 -6.11
C VAL A 36 -4.31 9.66 -7.06
N ASP A 37 -4.18 9.42 -8.37
CA ASP A 37 -3.98 10.48 -9.36
C ASP A 37 -5.20 11.43 -9.37
N LEU A 38 -6.43 10.88 -9.40
CA LEU A 38 -7.66 11.69 -9.32
C LEU A 38 -7.74 12.50 -8.01
N MET A 39 -7.39 11.89 -6.87
CA MET A 39 -7.34 12.62 -5.60
C MET A 39 -6.27 13.71 -5.58
N TYR A 40 -5.14 13.47 -6.23
CA TYR A 40 -4.06 14.44 -6.32
C TYR A 40 -4.45 15.64 -7.18
N GLU A 41 -5.12 15.40 -8.31
CA GLU A 41 -5.52 16.42 -9.27
C GLU A 41 -6.75 17.21 -8.80
N GLU A 42 -7.73 16.57 -8.17
CA GLU A 42 -9.06 17.15 -7.92
C GLU A 42 -9.55 17.03 -6.48
N GLY A 43 -8.75 16.46 -5.58
CA GLY A 43 -9.15 16.15 -4.21
C GLY A 43 -10.14 15.00 -4.09
N ILE A 44 -10.57 14.69 -2.87
CA ILE A 44 -11.47 13.55 -2.58
C ILE A 44 -12.84 13.72 -3.26
N ALA A 45 -13.35 14.96 -3.31
CA ALA A 45 -14.64 15.24 -3.94
C ALA A 45 -14.59 15.03 -5.46
N GLY A 46 -13.52 15.49 -6.13
CA GLY A 46 -13.33 15.26 -7.57
C GLY A 46 -13.12 13.79 -7.92
N MET A 47 -12.33 13.07 -7.10
CA MET A 47 -12.22 11.61 -7.24
C MET A 47 -13.58 10.91 -7.12
N ARG A 48 -14.40 11.27 -6.13
CA ARG A 48 -15.74 10.69 -5.95
C ARG A 48 -16.69 11.00 -7.10
N TYR A 49 -16.64 12.22 -7.62
CA TYR A 49 -17.38 12.60 -8.82
C TYR A 49 -16.93 11.82 -10.07
N SER A 50 -15.66 11.43 -10.13
CA SER A 50 -15.05 10.74 -11.27
C SER A 50 -15.25 9.22 -11.27
N ILE A 51 -15.70 8.63 -10.16
CA ILE A 51 -16.03 7.19 -10.08
C ILE A 51 -17.54 6.97 -10.23
N SER A 52 -17.96 5.72 -10.47
CA SER A 52 -19.39 5.40 -10.56
C SER A 52 -20.12 5.58 -9.22
N ASP A 53 -21.42 5.86 -9.26
CA ASP A 53 -22.29 5.91 -8.08
C ASP A 53 -22.20 4.64 -7.21
N THR A 54 -21.98 3.47 -7.83
CA THR A 54 -21.82 2.20 -7.10
C THR A 54 -20.52 2.20 -6.29
N ALA A 55 -19.44 2.69 -6.87
CA ALA A 55 -18.15 2.80 -6.21
C ALA A 55 -18.17 3.88 -5.12
N GLU A 56 -18.78 5.04 -5.38
CA GLU A 56 -18.94 6.10 -4.38
C GLU A 56 -19.80 5.64 -3.19
N TYR A 57 -20.94 4.99 -3.46
CA TYR A 57 -21.77 4.40 -2.40
C TYR A 57 -20.98 3.36 -1.60
N GLY A 58 -20.18 2.54 -2.28
CA GLY A 58 -19.23 1.60 -1.68
C GLY A 58 -18.25 2.30 -0.73
N ASP A 59 -17.52 3.30 -1.21
CA ASP A 59 -16.56 4.10 -0.43
C ASP A 59 -17.22 4.68 0.82
N LEU A 60 -18.31 5.45 0.64
CA LEU A 60 -18.98 6.18 1.72
C LEU A 60 -19.48 5.27 2.85
N THR A 61 -19.87 4.03 2.53
CA THR A 61 -20.50 3.12 3.49
C THR A 61 -19.61 1.98 3.97
N ARG A 62 -18.64 1.53 3.16
CA ARG A 62 -17.71 0.44 3.52
C ARG A 62 -16.37 0.97 3.99
N GLY A 63 -15.89 2.12 3.49
CA GLY A 63 -14.64 2.74 3.91
C GLY A 63 -14.54 2.88 5.44
N PRO A 64 -15.53 3.48 6.14
CA PRO A 64 -15.52 3.61 7.59
C PRO A 64 -15.60 2.28 8.37
N ARG A 65 -15.97 1.17 7.74
CA ARG A 65 -15.96 -0.17 8.38
C ARG A 65 -14.52 -0.69 8.46
N VAL A 66 -13.72 -0.47 7.41
CA VAL A 66 -12.31 -0.88 7.33
C VAL A 66 -11.43 0.11 8.10
N VAL A 67 -11.53 1.41 7.79
CA VAL A 67 -10.79 2.48 8.47
C VAL A 67 -11.71 3.12 9.50
N ASN A 68 -11.71 2.54 10.71
CA ASN A 68 -12.63 2.89 11.78
C ASN A 68 -11.94 3.58 12.97
N ALA A 69 -12.69 3.79 14.05
CA ALA A 69 -12.18 4.44 15.28
C ALA A 69 -10.96 3.74 15.89
N ARG A 70 -10.84 2.41 15.75
CA ARG A 70 -9.67 1.65 16.23
C ARG A 70 -8.43 1.99 15.41
N THR A 71 -8.56 2.06 14.08
CA THR A 71 -7.48 2.50 13.19
C THR A 71 -6.99 3.90 13.56
N LYS A 72 -7.92 4.84 13.80
CA LYS A 72 -7.58 6.20 14.24
C LYS A 72 -6.93 6.22 15.63
N ALA A 73 -7.35 5.35 16.54
CA ALA A 73 -6.74 5.22 17.86
C ALA A 73 -5.29 4.71 17.75
N GLU A 74 -5.03 3.76 16.87
CA GLU A 74 -3.68 3.24 16.64
C GLU A 74 -2.76 4.30 16.01
N MET A 75 -3.25 5.05 15.01
CA MET A 75 -2.52 6.20 14.44
C MET A 75 -2.12 7.22 15.52
N LYS A 76 -3.00 7.47 16.51
CA LYS A 76 -2.68 8.35 17.64
C LYS A 76 -1.61 7.77 18.57
N LYS A 77 -1.56 6.44 18.76
CA LYS A 77 -0.50 5.82 19.57
C LYS A 77 0.84 5.91 18.84
N ILE A 78 0.88 5.54 17.57
CA ILE A 78 2.09 5.65 16.73
C ILE A 78 2.63 7.08 16.75
N LEU A 79 1.76 8.09 16.62
CA LEU A 79 2.17 9.49 16.74
C LEU A 79 2.84 9.80 18.08
N LYS A 80 2.32 9.28 19.21
CA LYS A 80 2.94 9.45 20.53
C LYS A 80 4.30 8.74 20.62
N GLU A 81 4.45 7.58 20.01
CA GLU A 81 5.72 6.85 19.96
C GLU A 81 6.78 7.60 19.16
N ILE A 82 6.38 8.28 18.08
CA ILE A 82 7.24 9.17 17.31
C ILE A 82 7.60 10.40 18.15
N GLN A 83 6.62 11.11 18.69
CA GLN A 83 6.84 12.35 19.45
C GLN A 83 7.65 12.15 20.73
N SER A 84 7.53 10.99 21.38
CA SER A 84 8.34 10.64 22.56
C SER A 84 9.76 10.19 22.23
N GLY A 85 10.09 10.02 20.94
CA GLY A 85 11.37 9.48 20.48
C GLY A 85 11.53 7.97 20.68
N LYS A 86 10.48 7.24 21.09
CA LYS A 86 10.50 5.78 21.26
C LYS A 86 10.87 5.10 19.94
N PHE A 87 10.19 5.46 18.85
CA PHE A 87 10.47 4.91 17.52
C PHE A 87 11.90 5.20 17.06
N ALA A 88 12.40 6.41 17.28
CA ALA A 88 13.76 6.78 16.90
C ALA A 88 14.82 5.95 17.67
N LYS A 89 14.62 5.74 18.99
CA LYS A 89 15.51 4.91 19.81
C LYS A 89 15.49 3.45 19.36
N GLU A 90 14.31 2.92 19.06
CA GLU A 90 14.13 1.57 18.53
C GLU A 90 14.90 1.39 17.21
N TRP A 91 14.75 2.35 16.28
CA TRP A 91 15.45 2.31 14.99
C TRP A 91 16.97 2.42 15.12
N VAL A 92 17.47 3.29 16.01
CA VAL A 92 18.92 3.41 16.26
C VAL A 92 19.47 2.09 16.81
N ALA A 93 18.82 1.49 17.80
CA ALA A 93 19.23 0.21 18.37
C ALA A 93 19.23 -0.92 17.32
N GLU A 94 18.18 -1.00 16.48
CA GLU A 94 18.10 -1.96 15.37
C GLU A 94 19.25 -1.75 14.36
N SER A 95 19.58 -0.49 14.04
CA SER A 95 20.66 -0.18 13.11
C SER A 95 22.03 -0.50 13.69
N GLU A 96 22.27 -0.20 14.97
CA GLU A 96 23.51 -0.54 15.68
C GLU A 96 23.70 -2.06 15.82
N ALA A 97 22.61 -2.81 15.94
CA ALA A 97 22.61 -4.28 15.95
C ALA A 97 22.81 -4.92 14.55
N GLY A 98 22.99 -4.13 13.50
CA GLY A 98 23.21 -4.63 12.14
C GLY A 98 21.93 -4.97 11.35
N ARG A 99 20.77 -4.47 11.80
CA ARG A 99 19.46 -4.55 11.14
C ARG A 99 18.89 -5.96 10.92
N PRO A 100 18.98 -6.90 11.88
CA PRO A 100 18.50 -8.27 11.67
C PRO A 100 16.98 -8.34 11.47
N ASN A 101 16.20 -7.69 12.33
CA ASN A 101 14.74 -7.70 12.24
C ASN A 101 14.28 -6.96 10.99
N PHE A 102 14.92 -5.83 10.68
CA PHE A 102 14.59 -5.07 9.48
C PHE A 102 14.82 -5.88 8.20
N LYS A 103 15.93 -6.63 8.10
CA LYS A 103 16.20 -7.51 6.96
C LYS A 103 15.17 -8.63 6.84
N GLU A 104 14.75 -9.22 7.96
CA GLU A 104 13.70 -10.25 7.99
C GLU A 104 12.35 -9.70 7.54
N LEU A 105 11.96 -8.52 8.02
CA LEU A 105 10.74 -7.83 7.60
C LEU A 105 10.76 -7.53 6.08
N GLN A 106 11.91 -7.07 5.56
CA GLN A 106 12.08 -6.86 4.12
C GLN A 106 12.04 -8.16 3.31
N ALA A 107 12.62 -9.25 3.83
CA ALA A 107 12.58 -10.54 3.16
C ALA A 107 11.15 -11.08 3.10
N THR A 108 10.40 -10.95 4.20
CA THR A 108 9.00 -11.34 4.28
C THR A 108 8.14 -10.55 3.29
N GLY A 109 8.29 -9.22 3.26
CA GLY A 109 7.56 -8.38 2.29
C GLY A 109 7.89 -8.73 0.84
N ARG A 110 9.16 -9.02 0.52
CA ARG A 110 9.58 -9.44 -0.82
C ARG A 110 9.07 -10.82 -1.23
N ALA A 111 8.81 -11.69 -0.26
CA ALA A 111 8.28 -13.03 -0.50
C ALA A 111 6.75 -13.06 -0.63
N HIS A 112 6.06 -11.94 -0.40
CA HIS A 112 4.61 -11.89 -0.52
C HIS A 112 4.17 -12.11 -1.98
N GLN A 113 3.14 -12.93 -2.19
CA GLN A 113 2.67 -13.36 -3.53
C GLN A 113 2.36 -12.19 -4.47
N ILE A 114 1.88 -11.06 -3.94
CA ILE A 114 1.60 -9.84 -4.70
C ILE A 114 2.82 -9.32 -5.49
N GLU A 115 4.04 -9.55 -4.99
CA GLU A 115 5.27 -9.12 -5.65
C GLU A 115 5.61 -9.98 -6.86
N GLU A 116 5.44 -11.30 -6.75
CA GLU A 116 5.62 -12.22 -7.88
C GLU A 116 4.63 -11.93 -9.00
N VAL A 117 3.34 -11.89 -8.67
CA VAL A 117 2.25 -11.59 -9.62
C VAL A 117 2.45 -10.21 -10.23
N GLY A 118 2.77 -9.22 -9.40
CA GLY A 118 3.00 -7.85 -9.85
C GLY A 118 4.20 -7.70 -10.78
N ALA A 119 5.30 -8.42 -10.52
CA ALA A 119 6.47 -8.40 -11.41
C ALA A 119 6.12 -8.95 -12.80
N GLN A 120 5.39 -10.06 -12.86
CA GLN A 120 4.94 -10.65 -14.13
C GLN A 120 4.03 -9.68 -14.89
N LEU A 121 2.99 -9.15 -14.24
CA LEU A 121 2.04 -8.24 -14.87
C LEU A 121 2.70 -6.94 -15.34
N ARG A 122 3.56 -6.31 -14.52
CA ARG A 122 4.25 -5.07 -14.90
C ARG A 122 5.22 -5.29 -16.08
N SER A 123 5.79 -6.48 -16.24
CA SER A 123 6.65 -6.81 -17.39
C SER A 123 5.91 -6.79 -18.73
N MET A 124 4.59 -6.99 -18.70
CA MET A 124 3.72 -7.00 -19.88
C MET A 124 3.14 -5.61 -20.20
N MET A 125 3.44 -4.58 -19.40
CA MET A 125 2.92 -3.22 -19.54
C MET A 125 3.99 -2.29 -20.12
N PRO A 126 4.11 -2.16 -21.47
CA PRO A 126 5.20 -1.41 -22.10
C PRO A 126 5.24 0.07 -21.70
N PHE A 127 4.08 0.65 -21.36
CA PHE A 127 3.96 2.04 -20.92
C PHE A 127 4.59 2.31 -19.55
N LEU A 128 4.84 1.29 -18.72
CA LEU A 128 5.53 1.48 -17.43
C LEU A 128 7.04 1.71 -17.58
N GLY A 129 7.65 1.19 -18.66
CA GLY A 129 9.08 1.34 -18.95
C GLY A 129 9.42 2.56 -19.82
N ALA A 130 8.43 3.19 -20.44
CA ALA A 130 8.64 4.34 -21.31
C ALA A 130 8.99 5.60 -20.48
N GLY A 131 10.25 6.06 -20.59
CA GLY A 131 10.68 7.37 -20.09
C GLY A 131 10.99 7.48 -18.59
N LYS A 132 11.17 6.37 -17.86
CA LYS A 132 11.51 6.40 -16.42
C LYS A 132 12.86 5.75 -16.14
N GLN A 133 13.69 6.42 -15.33
CA GLN A 133 14.82 5.78 -14.65
C GLN A 133 14.27 4.71 -13.69
N LYS A 134 14.98 3.59 -13.54
CA LYS A 134 14.55 2.58 -12.55
C LYS A 134 14.59 3.24 -11.17
N VAL A 135 13.61 2.93 -10.34
CA VAL A 135 13.57 3.46 -8.96
C VAL A 135 14.81 3.06 -8.17
N SER A 136 15.41 1.91 -8.47
CA SER A 136 16.72 1.47 -7.95
C SER A 136 17.88 2.41 -8.29
N ASP A 137 17.75 3.18 -9.37
CA ASP A 137 18.80 4.06 -9.87
C ASP A 137 18.65 5.49 -9.31
N VAL A 138 17.50 5.80 -8.70
CA VAL A 138 17.13 7.13 -8.19
C VAL A 138 16.99 7.14 -6.67
N SER A 139 16.56 6.03 -6.07
CA SER A 139 16.50 5.89 -4.61
C SER A 139 17.82 5.33 -4.11
N GLY A 140 18.52 6.07 -3.24
CA GLY A 140 19.80 5.66 -2.65
C GLY A 140 19.68 4.58 -1.57
N GLY A 141 18.83 3.58 -1.80
CA GLY A 141 18.56 2.46 -0.90
C GLY A 141 19.11 1.14 -1.43
#